data_AF-A0A7X9G9M7-F1
#
_entry.id   AF-A0A7X9G9M7-F1
#
_cell.length_a   1.000
_cell.length_b   1.000
_cell.length_c   1.000
_cell.angle_alpha   90.00
_cell.angle_beta   90.00
_cell.angle_gamma   90.00
#
_symmetry.space_group_name_H-M   'P 1'
#
loop_
_entity.id
_entity.type
_entity.pdbx_description
1 polymer ?
#
loop_
_entity_poly.entity_id
_entity_poly.type
_entity_poly.pdbx_seq_one_letter_code
_entity_poly.pdbx_strand_id
1 'polypeptide(L)'
;SAMAQQKPDPARRRFSFRPTPARLPVFDDLTLEQRPCYVTHTNDATAKAVRDNLDRSPLYAGRIDGIGARYCPSFEDKVVRFADRPSHHVYL
;
A
#
# COMPACT_ATOMS: atom_id res chain seq x y z
N SER A 1 -2.48 -9.27 19.09
CA SER A 1 -3.08 -10.02 17.96
C SER A 1 -2.03 -10.30 16.92
N ALA A 2 -1.90 -11.55 16.49
CA ALA A 2 -1.13 -11.88 15.30
C ALA A 2 -1.83 -11.31 14.06
N MET A 3 -1.07 -10.74 13.13
CA MET A 3 -1.61 -10.16 11.89
C MET A 3 -2.10 -11.28 10.97
N ALA A 4 -3.19 -11.05 10.23
CA ALA A 4 -3.72 -12.05 9.32
C ALA A 4 -2.78 -12.21 8.11
N GLN A 5 -2.48 -13.44 7.70
CA GLN A 5 -1.57 -13.70 6.58
C GLN A 5 -2.36 -13.88 5.28
N GLN A 6 -2.04 -13.10 4.25
CA GLN A 6 -2.53 -13.29 2.89
C GLN A 6 -1.51 -14.09 2.08
N LYS A 7 -1.90 -15.30 1.68
CA LYS A 7 -1.06 -16.19 0.87
C LYS A 7 -1.08 -15.78 -0.62
N PRO A 8 -0.01 -16.08 -1.37
CA PRO A 8 -0.01 -15.99 -2.83
C PRO A 8 -1.05 -16.91 -3.48
N ASP A 9 -1.36 -16.63 -4.74
CA ASP A 9 -2.18 -17.53 -5.56
C ASP A 9 -1.54 -18.93 -5.64
N PRO A 10 -2.34 -20.01 -5.56
CA PRO A 10 -1.83 -21.38 -5.59
C PRO A 10 -1.21 -21.72 -6.95
N ALA A 11 -1.74 -21.16 -8.03
CA ALA A 11 -1.18 -21.30 -9.37
C ALA A 11 -0.22 -20.13 -9.65
N ARG A 12 1.06 -20.45 -9.90
CA ARG A 12 2.04 -19.45 -10.31
C ARG A 12 1.68 -18.87 -11.66
N ARG A 13 1.30 -17.60 -11.67
CA ARG A 13 1.07 -16.82 -12.89
C ARG A 13 2.30 -16.00 -13.23
N ARG A 14 2.67 -16.00 -14.51
CA ARG A 14 3.69 -15.09 -15.04
C ARG A 14 3.00 -13.87 -15.63
N PHE A 15 3.67 -12.73 -15.59
CA PHE A 15 3.17 -11.52 -16.23
C PHE A 15 3.36 -11.53 -17.76
N SER A 16 4.41 -12.20 -18.26
CA SER A 16 4.76 -12.24 -19.68
C SER A 16 4.19 -13.46 -20.40
N PHE A 17 3.73 -13.25 -21.64
CA PHE A 17 3.31 -14.31 -22.58
C PHE A 17 4.47 -14.92 -23.37
N ARG A 18 5.69 -14.37 -23.28
CA ARG A 18 6.84 -14.90 -24.02
C ARG A 18 7.28 -16.25 -23.42
N PRO A 19 7.48 -17.30 -24.25
CA PRO A 19 8.04 -18.56 -23.78
C PRO A 19 9.52 -18.36 -23.39
N THR A 20 9.93 -18.92 -22.25
CA THR A 20 11.34 -19.02 -21.84
C THR A 20 12.04 -19.99 -22.83
N PRO A 21 13.17 -19.62 -23.48
CA PRO A 21 14.35 -19.08 -22.83
C PRO A 21 14.84 -17.81 -23.53
N ALA A 22 14.14 -16.69 -23.33
CA ALA A 22 14.83 -15.42 -23.41
C ALA A 22 15.73 -15.36 -22.18
N ARG A 23 16.97 -15.84 -22.35
CA ARG A 23 18.08 -15.72 -21.41
C ARG A 23 18.30 -14.23 -21.15
N LEU A 24 17.50 -13.64 -20.27
CA LEU A 24 17.75 -12.30 -19.79
C LEU A 24 19.03 -12.43 -18.96
N PRO A 25 20.06 -11.58 -19.18
CA PRO A 25 21.40 -11.78 -18.62
C PRO A 25 21.48 -11.81 -17.08
N VAL A 26 20.35 -11.68 -16.38
CA VAL A 26 20.22 -11.67 -14.93
C VAL A 26 19.34 -12.81 -14.40
N PHE A 27 18.62 -13.54 -15.27
CA PHE A 27 17.45 -14.33 -14.87
C PHE A 27 17.29 -15.62 -15.70
N ASP A 28 18.19 -16.58 -15.48
CA ASP A 28 18.22 -17.85 -16.25
C ASP A 28 17.15 -18.88 -15.79
N ASP A 29 16.49 -18.68 -14.64
CA ASP A 29 15.29 -19.42 -14.22
C ASP A 29 14.55 -18.64 -13.12
N LEU A 30 13.54 -17.84 -13.49
CA LEU A 30 12.75 -17.04 -12.53
C LEU A 30 11.72 -17.87 -11.78
N THR A 31 12.17 -18.81 -10.96
CA THR A 31 11.35 -19.39 -9.89
C THR A 31 11.62 -18.65 -8.58
N LEU A 32 11.13 -17.41 -8.49
CA LEU A 32 11.19 -16.64 -7.24
C LEU A 32 10.32 -17.30 -6.17
N GLU A 33 10.82 -17.40 -4.95
CA GLU A 33 10.03 -17.82 -3.80
C GLU A 33 8.88 -16.82 -3.59
N GLN A 34 7.65 -17.32 -3.49
CA GLN A 34 6.52 -16.44 -3.17
C GLN A 34 6.37 -16.33 -1.66
N ARG A 35 6.42 -15.10 -1.16
CA ARG A 35 6.24 -14.79 0.26
C ARG A 35 4.80 -14.29 0.50
N PRO A 36 4.23 -14.55 1.67
CA PRO A 36 2.95 -13.99 2.05
C PRO A 36 3.07 -12.50 2.38
N CYS A 37 1.97 -11.76 2.23
CA CYS A 37 1.82 -10.44 2.85
C CYS A 37 1.05 -10.59 4.17
N TYR A 38 1.18 -9.60 5.06
CA TYR A 38 0.39 -9.53 6.28
C TYR A 38 -0.63 -8.40 6.19
N VAL A 39 -1.81 -8.65 6.72
CA VAL A 39 -2.95 -7.74 6.69
C VAL A 39 -3.21 -7.23 8.09
N THR A 40 -3.38 -5.92 8.20
CA THR A 40 -3.81 -5.25 9.41
C THR A 40 -4.71 -4.07 9.11
N HIS A 41 -5.18 -3.46 10.19
CA HIS A 41 -6.17 -2.42 10.20
C HIS A 41 -5.71 -1.27 11.08
N THR A 42 -5.96 -0.05 10.62
CA THR A 42 -5.83 1.13 11.48
C THR A 42 -6.97 1.17 12.49
N ASN A 43 -6.80 1.97 13.53
CA ASN A 43 -7.81 2.19 14.56
C ASN A 43 -7.99 3.68 14.84
N ASP A 44 -8.92 4.02 15.74
CA ASP A 44 -9.22 5.41 16.11
C ASP A 44 -8.02 6.14 16.68
N ALA A 45 -7.15 5.45 17.43
CA ALA A 45 -5.91 6.03 17.96
C ALA A 45 -4.96 6.45 16.82
N THR A 46 -4.88 5.65 15.76
CA THR A 46 -4.10 5.96 14.55
C THR A 46 -4.68 7.19 13.84
N ALA A 47 -6.00 7.23 13.65
CA ALA A 47 -6.67 8.36 13.02
C ALA A 47 -6.51 9.64 13.84
N LYS A 48 -6.58 9.55 15.18
CA LYS A 48 -6.32 10.67 16.09
C LYS A 48 -4.89 11.18 15.95
N ALA A 49 -3.89 10.28 15.97
CA ALA A 49 -2.49 10.67 15.82
C ALA A 49 -2.24 11.43 14.50
N VAL A 50 -2.88 11.01 13.40
CA VAL A 50 -2.82 11.71 12.12
C VAL A 50 -3.45 13.11 12.22
N ARG A 51 -4.67 13.22 12.76
CA ARG A 51 -5.38 14.50 12.89
C ARG A 51 -4.60 15.50 13.74
N ASP A 52 -3.99 15.04 14.83
CA ASP A 52 -3.19 15.86 15.74
C ASP A 52 -1.89 16.39 15.09
N ASN A 53 -1.48 15.87 13.92
CA ASN A 53 -0.24 16.22 13.23
C ASN A 53 -0.47 16.67 11.77
N LEU A 54 -1.69 17.04 11.38
CA LEU A 54 -1.99 17.44 10.00
C LEU A 54 -1.18 18.68 9.57
N ASP A 55 -0.92 19.59 10.50
CA ASP A 55 -0.09 20.80 10.32
C ASP A 55 1.34 20.48 9.88
N ARG A 56 1.82 19.25 10.12
CA ARG A 56 3.14 18.80 9.70
C ARG A 56 3.16 18.20 8.30
N SER A 57 1.99 17.83 7.75
CA SER A 57 1.89 17.30 6.39
C SER A 57 2.10 18.42 5.38
N PRO A 58 3.03 18.30 4.42
CA PRO A 58 3.23 19.30 3.37
C PRO A 58 1.97 19.62 2.57
N LEU A 59 1.04 18.65 2.48
CA LEU A 59 -0.25 18.80 1.80
C LEU A 59 -1.21 19.74 2.53
N TYR A 60 -1.18 19.77 3.87
CA TYR A 60 -2.06 20.60 4.69
C TYR A 60 -1.38 21.83 5.28
N ALA A 61 -0.04 21.83 5.36
CA ALA A 61 0.78 22.93 5.84
C ALA A 61 0.93 24.09 4.84
N GLY A 62 0.27 24.03 3.68
CA GLY A 62 0.38 25.04 2.62
C GLY A 62 1.78 25.13 1.99
N ARG A 63 2.60 24.07 2.09
CA ARG A 63 3.98 24.03 1.55
C ARG A 63 4.06 23.54 0.11
N ILE A 64 2.97 22.99 -0.42
CA ILE A 64 2.87 22.48 -1.78
C ILE A 64 1.72 23.21 -2.47
N ASP A 65 2.04 24.01 -3.49
CA ASP A 65 1.06 24.61 -4.39
C ASP A 65 0.90 23.74 -5.64
N GLY A 66 -0.32 23.25 -5.88
CA GLY A 66 -0.64 22.43 -7.04
C GLY A 66 -2.06 21.85 -7.00
N ILE A 67 -2.59 21.48 -8.17
CA ILE A 67 -3.86 20.76 -8.26
C ILE A 67 -3.64 19.40 -7.58
N GLY A 68 -4.24 19.19 -6.41
CA GLY A 68 -4.12 17.96 -5.64
C GLY A 68 -4.40 16.73 -6.52
N ALA A 69 -3.70 15.62 -6.27
CA ALA A 69 -3.90 14.38 -7.02
C ALA A 69 -5.39 14.02 -7.05
N ARG A 70 -5.91 13.67 -8.24
CA ARG A 70 -7.33 13.33 -8.44
C ARG A 70 -7.79 12.20 -7.50
N TYR A 71 -6.86 11.32 -7.10
CA TYR A 71 -7.04 10.32 -6.07
C TYR A 71 -6.09 10.58 -4.91
N CYS A 72 -6.63 10.58 -3.69
CA CYS A 72 -5.92 10.76 -2.42
C CYS A 72 -4.82 9.69 -2.27
N PRO A 73 -3.55 10.03 -2.52
CA PRO A 73 -2.50 9.02 -2.50
C PRO A 73 -2.07 8.71 -1.06
N SER A 74 -2.13 9.72 -0.18
CA SER A 74 -1.61 9.66 1.17
C SER A 74 -2.66 9.21 2.20
N PHE A 75 -2.18 8.69 3.33
CA PHE A 75 -3.05 8.18 4.38
C PHE A 75 -3.75 9.31 5.14
N GLU A 76 -3.05 10.43 5.37
CA GLU A 76 -3.60 11.60 6.03
C GLU A 76 -4.77 12.22 5.26
N ASP A 77 -4.71 12.26 3.93
CA ASP A 77 -5.84 12.73 3.12
C ASP A 77 -7.02 11.76 3.15
N LYS A 78 -6.76 10.45 3.26
CA LYS A 78 -7.83 9.45 3.47
C LYS A 78 -8.51 9.63 4.83
N VAL A 79 -7.76 9.90 5.90
CA VAL A 79 -8.31 10.14 7.25
C VAL A 79 -9.21 11.38 7.30
N VAL A 80 -8.87 12.42 6.53
CA VAL A 80 -9.67 13.66 6.44
C VAL A 80 -10.90 13.46 5.56
N ARG A 81 -10.74 12.91 4.34
CA ARG A 81 -11.86 12.77 3.39
C ARG A 81 -12.86 11.68 3.76
N PHE A 82 -12.39 10.60 4.37
CA PHE A 82 -13.22 9.46 4.76
C PHE A 82 -13.27 9.34 6.29
N ALA A 83 -13.61 10.44 6.95
CA ALA A 83 -13.64 10.53 8.41
C ALA A 83 -14.72 9.64 9.06
N ASP A 84 -15.72 9.21 8.29
CA ASP A 84 -16.76 8.26 8.67
C ASP A 84 -16.26 6.81 8.77
N ARG A 85 -15.08 6.51 8.19
CA ARG A 85 -14.50 5.16 8.22
C ARG A 85 -13.67 4.96 9.49
N PRO A 86 -14.07 4.04 10.40
CA PRO A 86 -13.35 3.81 11.65
C PRO A 86 -12.01 3.07 11.45
N SER A 87 -11.79 2.46 10.29
CA SER A 87 -10.60 1.67 10.02
C SER A 87 -10.24 1.63 8.52
N HIS A 88 -8.94 1.55 8.24
CA HIS A 88 -8.38 1.39 6.91
C HIS A 88 -7.52 0.13 6.85
N HIS A 89 -7.62 -0.62 5.76
CA HIS A 89 -6.84 -1.83 5.52
C HIS A 89 -5.40 -1.49 5.12
N VAL A 90 -4.43 -2.20 5.69
CA VAL A 90 -2.99 -2.03 5.43
C VAL A 90 -2.35 -3.39 5.15
N TYR A 91 -1.55 -3.46 4.09
CA TYR A 91 -0.68 -4.60 3.78
C TYR A 91 0.75 -4.31 4.27
N LEU A 92 1.38 -5.30 4.91
CA LEU A 92 2.81 -5.35 5.21
C LEU A 92 3.50 -6.40 4.35
#